data_AF-A0A7D3WUB2-F1
#
_entry.id   AF-A0A7D3WUB2-F1
#
_cell.length_a   1.000
_cell.length_b   1.000
_cell.length_c   1.000
_cell.angle_alpha   90.00
_cell.angle_beta   90.00
_cell.angle_gamma   90.00
#
_symmetry.space_group_name_H-M   'P 1'
#
loop_
_entity.id
_entity.type
_entity.pdbx_description
1 polymer ?
#
loop_
_entity_poly.entity_id
_entity_poly.type
_entity_poly.pdbx_seq_one_letter_code
_entity_poly.pdbx_strand_id
1 'polypeptide(L)'
;MSSVTNLMLSFSVSEEEQTIASQLNSYPNKERGFLLVSIDDDRLPRGWYGGSKMMETRIYLGAYNYLDVDDFINYLRSIEWESPEEVQLFTKGQYEDKFTVYNLLSE
;
A
#
# COMPACT_ATOMS: atom_id res chain seq x y z
N MET A 1 10.30 17.07 -14.83
CA MET A 1 10.30 15.70 -15.37
C MET A 1 9.67 14.83 -14.30
N SER A 2 8.61 14.07 -14.61
CA SER A 2 7.92 13.21 -13.63
C SER A 2 8.88 12.19 -13.00
N SER A 3 8.74 11.93 -11.70
CA SER A 3 9.42 10.87 -10.97
C SER A 3 8.37 10.00 -10.30
N VAL A 4 8.12 8.81 -10.84
CA VAL A 4 7.06 7.91 -10.37
C VAL A 4 7.60 6.94 -9.33
N THR A 5 6.84 6.77 -8.24
CA THR A 5 7.04 5.72 -7.23
C THR A 5 5.82 4.80 -7.25
N ASN A 6 6.05 3.51 -7.50
CA ASN A 6 5.03 2.47 -7.40
C ASN A 6 5.01 1.94 -5.97
N LEU A 7 3.82 1.74 -5.41
CA LEU A 7 3.59 1.20 -4.08
C LEU A 7 2.76 -0.09 -4.16
N MET A 8 3.12 -1.04 -3.32
CA MET A 8 2.29 -2.17 -2.94
C MET A 8 2.36 -2.33 -1.43
N LEU A 9 1.22 -2.28 -0.76
CA LEU A 9 1.11 -2.49 0.68
C LEU A 9 0.35 -3.80 0.91
N SER A 10 0.85 -4.60 1.85
CA SER A 10 0.15 -5.78 2.37
C SER A 10 0.12 -5.74 3.89
N PHE A 11 -0.95 -6.29 4.47
CA PHE A 11 -1.17 -6.40 5.90
C PHE A 11 -2.09 -7.59 6.21
N SER A 12 -2.20 -7.95 7.50
CA SER A 12 -2.96 -9.10 7.95
C SER A 12 -4.43 -9.08 7.49
N VAL A 13 -4.98 -10.26 7.22
CA VAL A 13 -6.41 -10.43 6.95
C VAL A 13 -7.29 -10.25 8.18
N SER A 14 -6.69 -10.24 9.39
CA SER A 14 -7.41 -9.99 10.65
C SER A 14 -7.84 -8.53 10.80
N GLU A 15 -7.10 -7.60 10.18
CA GLU A 15 -7.39 -6.17 10.23
C GLU A 15 -8.79 -5.85 9.68
N GLU A 16 -9.46 -4.87 10.29
CA GLU A 16 -10.72 -4.34 9.78
C GLU A 16 -10.45 -3.48 8.53
N GLU A 17 -10.69 -4.07 7.35
CA GLU A 17 -10.27 -3.53 6.07
C GLU A 17 -10.82 -2.12 5.80
N GLN A 18 -12.07 -1.84 6.14
CA GLN A 18 -12.69 -0.54 5.85
C GLN A 18 -12.04 0.58 6.67
N THR A 19 -11.70 0.32 7.93
CA THR A 19 -11.03 1.23 8.85
C THR A 19 -9.62 1.51 8.37
N ILE A 20 -8.84 0.46 8.08
CA ILE A 20 -7.49 0.61 7.55
C ILE A 20 -7.52 1.36 6.21
N ALA A 21 -8.41 1.00 5.28
CA ALA A 21 -8.52 1.69 4.00
C ALA A 21 -8.86 3.18 4.17
N SER A 22 -9.71 3.53 5.14
CA SER A 22 -10.02 4.93 5.47
C SER A 22 -8.81 5.67 6.02
N GLN A 23 -8.04 5.05 6.91
CA GLN A 23 -6.81 5.62 7.45
C GLN A 23 -5.76 5.78 6.34
N LEU A 24 -5.44 4.74 5.57
CA LEU A 24 -4.49 4.82 4.45
C LEU A 24 -4.80 5.98 3.49
N ASN A 25 -6.07 6.18 3.16
CA ASN A 25 -6.49 7.23 2.23
C ASN A 25 -6.68 8.60 2.88
N SER A 26 -6.50 8.69 4.20
CA SER A 26 -6.40 9.95 4.94
C SER A 26 -4.97 10.51 4.97
N TYR A 27 -4.00 9.80 4.38
CA TYR A 27 -2.61 10.26 4.26
C TYR A 27 -2.57 11.65 3.56
N PRO A 28 -2.05 12.70 4.23
CA PRO A 28 -2.09 14.07 3.74
C PRO A 28 -0.99 14.32 2.69
N ASN A 29 -1.08 13.67 1.53
CA ASN A 29 -0.16 13.89 0.42
C ASN A 29 -0.37 15.30 -0.16
N LYS A 30 0.64 16.17 0.02
CA LYS A 30 0.54 17.63 -0.07
C LYS A 30 0.14 18.19 -1.43
N GLU A 31 0.20 17.45 -2.54
CA GLU A 31 0.08 18.07 -3.87
C GLU A 31 -0.79 17.39 -4.94
N ARG A 32 -1.06 16.06 -4.90
CA ARG A 32 -1.60 15.36 -6.09
C ARG A 32 -2.72 14.33 -5.86
N GLY A 33 -3.31 14.34 -4.66
CA GLY A 33 -4.25 13.31 -4.26
C GLY A 33 -3.52 11.98 -3.98
N PHE A 34 -4.01 11.24 -3.00
CA PHE A 34 -3.48 9.95 -2.63
C PHE A 34 -4.65 8.99 -2.48
N LEU A 35 -4.50 7.82 -3.08
CA LEU A 35 -5.50 6.76 -3.00
C LEU A 35 -4.80 5.43 -3.24
N LEU A 36 -4.68 4.63 -2.19
CA LEU A 36 -4.30 3.23 -2.30
C LEU A 36 -5.58 2.40 -2.49
N VAL A 37 -5.59 1.56 -3.52
CA VAL A 37 -6.77 0.79 -3.92
C VAL A 37 -6.52 -0.69 -3.65
N SER A 38 -7.47 -1.33 -2.97
CA SER A 38 -7.46 -2.78 -2.77
C SER A 38 -7.56 -3.50 -4.12
N ILE A 39 -6.85 -4.61 -4.29
CA ILE A 39 -6.98 -5.44 -5.49
C ILE A 39 -8.38 -6.03 -5.67
N ASP A 40 -9.19 -6.06 -4.61
CA ASP A 40 -10.58 -6.54 -4.62
C ASP A 40 -11.60 -5.39 -4.55
N ASP A 41 -11.21 -4.14 -4.85
CA ASP A 41 -12.13 -2.99 -4.94
C ASP A 41 -13.24 -3.24 -5.98
N ASP A 42 -14.50 -2.97 -5.61
CA ASP A 42 -15.69 -3.23 -6.45
C ASP A 42 -15.68 -2.52 -7.81
N ARG A 43 -14.86 -1.48 -7.99
CA ARG A 43 -14.69 -0.77 -9.26
C ARG A 43 -13.80 -1.53 -10.24
N LEU A 44 -13.08 -2.55 -9.79
CA LEU A 44 -12.19 -3.37 -10.60
C LEU A 44 -12.89 -4.67 -11.06
N PRO A 45 -12.47 -5.28 -12.17
CA PRO A 45 -12.99 -6.59 -12.56
C PRO A 45 -12.64 -7.63 -11.49
N ARG A 46 -13.58 -8.49 -11.10
CA ARG A 46 -13.32 -9.50 -10.07
C ARG A 46 -12.29 -10.53 -10.55
N GLY A 47 -11.25 -10.79 -9.75
CA GLY A 47 -10.21 -11.79 -10.07
C GLY A 47 -9.39 -11.44 -11.31
N TRP A 48 -9.12 -10.15 -11.52
CA TRP A 48 -8.37 -9.63 -12.68
C TRP A 48 -6.87 -9.99 -12.68
N TYR A 49 -6.41 -10.61 -11.61
CA TYR A 49 -5.06 -11.14 -11.44
C TYR A 49 -4.98 -12.62 -11.85
N GLY A 50 -3.77 -13.09 -12.15
CA GLY A 50 -3.55 -14.48 -12.57
C GLY A 50 -3.67 -15.49 -11.43
N GLY A 51 -3.93 -16.75 -11.78
CA GLY A 51 -4.02 -17.88 -10.84
C GLY A 51 -5.28 -18.72 -11.06
N SER A 52 -5.48 -19.73 -10.19
CA SER A 52 -6.69 -20.57 -10.19
C SER A 52 -7.63 -20.28 -9.01
N LYS A 53 -7.31 -19.28 -8.17
CA LYS A 53 -8.00 -18.92 -6.93
C LYS A 53 -7.95 -17.40 -6.72
N MET A 54 -8.85 -16.91 -5.86
CA MET A 54 -8.78 -15.53 -5.35
C MET A 54 -7.58 -15.38 -4.43
N MET A 55 -7.02 -14.18 -4.35
CA MET A 55 -5.98 -13.89 -3.37
C MET A 55 -6.58 -13.95 -1.96
N GLU A 56 -5.87 -14.60 -1.03
CA GLU A 56 -6.27 -14.72 0.39
C GLU A 56 -5.38 -13.81 1.25
N THR A 57 -5.12 -12.60 0.76
CA THR A 57 -4.28 -11.58 1.44
C THR A 57 -4.76 -10.18 1.07
N ARG A 58 -4.54 -9.21 1.95
CA ARG A 58 -4.83 -7.80 1.69
C ARG A 58 -3.68 -7.21 0.89
N ILE A 59 -3.98 -6.72 -0.32
CA ILE A 59 -3.02 -6.03 -1.17
C ILE A 59 -3.62 -4.73 -1.66
N TYR A 60 -2.89 -3.64 -1.44
CA TYR A 60 -3.25 -2.30 -1.87
C TYR A 60 -2.18 -1.76 -2.82
N LEU A 61 -2.60 -1.18 -3.94
CA LEU A 61 -1.70 -0.72 -4.99
C LEU A 61 -1.89 0.78 -5.26
N GLY A 62 -0.79 1.44 -5.67
CA GLY A 62 -0.81 2.83 -6.10
C GLY A 62 0.46 3.22 -6.84
N ALA A 63 0.39 4.28 -7.64
CA ALA A 63 1.55 4.86 -8.31
C ALA A 63 1.45 6.39 -8.30
N TYR A 64 2.49 7.06 -7.82
CA TYR A 64 2.43 8.49 -7.52
C TYR A 64 3.66 9.21 -8.04
N ASN A 65 3.48 10.46 -8.44
CA ASN A 65 4.59 11.34 -8.77
C ASN A 65 5.12 12.02 -7.51
N TYR A 66 6.44 11.99 -7.33
CA TYR A 66 7.18 12.67 -6.25
C TYR A 66 6.69 12.31 -4.85
N LEU A 67 6.28 11.05 -4.64
CA LEU A 67 5.91 10.56 -3.32
C LEU A 67 7.13 10.58 -2.39
N ASP A 68 6.96 11.19 -1.23
CA ASP A 68 7.91 11.08 -0.13
C ASP A 68 7.68 9.74 0.58
N VAL A 69 8.53 8.76 0.28
CA VAL A 69 8.40 7.39 0.81
C VAL A 69 8.64 7.34 2.31
N ASP A 70 9.60 8.12 2.82
CA ASP A 70 9.94 8.12 4.23
C ASP A 70 8.82 8.78 5.07
N ASP A 71 8.22 9.86 4.57
CA ASP A 71 7.03 10.47 5.17
C ASP A 71 5.85 9.49 5.19
N PHE A 72 5.62 8.78 4.08
CA PHE A 72 4.56 7.76 4.03
C PHE A 72 4.82 6.59 4.98
N ILE A 73 6.07 6.12 5.11
CA ILE A 73 6.46 5.10 6.09
C ILE A 73 6.17 5.58 7.53
N ASN A 74 6.51 6.82 7.85
CA ASN A 74 6.23 7.40 9.16
C ASN A 74 4.71 7.50 9.41
N TYR A 75 3.93 7.81 8.38
CA TYR A 75 2.48 7.79 8.47
C TYR A 75 1.94 6.38 8.75
N LEU A 76 2.41 5.36 8.02
CA LEU A 76 1.99 3.97 8.24
C LEU A 76 2.33 3.49 9.65
N ARG A 77 3.47 3.92 10.21
CA ARG A 77 3.85 3.63 11.60
C ARG A 77 2.97 4.31 12.65
N SER A 78 2.22 5.34 12.27
CA SER A 78 1.28 6.04 13.15
C SER A 78 -0.11 5.41 13.17
N ILE A 79 -0.41 4.51 12.23
CA ILE A 79 -1.65 3.74 12.21
C ILE A 79 -1.58 2.68 13.31
N GLU A 80 -2.69 2.50 14.02
CA GLU A 80 -2.86 1.43 15.00
C GLU A 80 -3.21 0.14 14.24
N TRP A 81 -2.25 -0.77 14.15
CA TRP A 81 -2.40 -2.08 13.51
C TRP A 81 -2.69 -3.15 14.57
N GLU A 82 -3.57 -4.09 14.26
CA GLU A 82 -3.78 -5.28 15.10
C GLU A 82 -2.60 -6.26 15.02
N SER A 83 -2.04 -6.45 13.82
CA SER A 83 -0.90 -7.34 13.53
C SER A 83 0.22 -6.55 12.84
N PRO A 84 0.89 -5.63 13.56
CA PRO A 84 1.89 -4.72 13.00
C PRO A 84 3.05 -5.43 12.29
N GLU A 85 3.42 -6.63 12.73
CA GLU A 85 4.46 -7.48 12.16
C GLU A 85 4.14 -8.01 10.75
N GLU A 86 2.85 -8.03 10.37
CA GLU A 86 2.40 -8.46 9.04
C GLU A 86 2.32 -7.29 8.04
N VAL A 87 2.63 -6.06 8.47
CA VAL A 87 2.58 -4.89 7.61
C VAL A 87 3.86 -4.76 6.78
N GLN A 88 3.72 -4.94 5.47
CA GLN A 88 4.80 -4.85 4.50
C GLN A 88 4.52 -3.82 3.42
N LEU A 89 5.44 -2.88 3.24
CA LEU A 89 5.42 -1.94 2.13
C LEU A 89 6.51 -2.30 1.11
N PHE A 90 6.12 -2.34 -0.16
CA PHE A 90 7.01 -2.47 -1.30
C PHE A 90 6.98 -1.16 -2.08
N THR A 91 8.15 -0.61 -2.37
CA THR A 91 8.27 0.58 -3.21
C THR A 91 9.19 0.31 -4.38
N LYS A 92 8.91 0.92 -5.53
CA LYS A 92 9.82 0.88 -6.68
C LYS A 92 9.78 2.21 -7.41
N GLY A 93 10.88 2.94 -7.32
CA GLY A 93 11.13 4.16 -8.09
C GLY A 93 11.25 3.89 -9.59
N GLN A 94 11.04 4.94 -10.37
CA GLN A 94 11.04 4.90 -11.83
C GLN A 94 12.33 4.30 -12.45
N TYR A 95 13.47 4.56 -11.83
CA TYR A 95 14.80 4.10 -12.30
C TYR A 95 15.41 3.01 -11.43
N GLU A 96 14.64 2.44 -10.51
CA GLU A 96 15.10 1.33 -9.67
C GLU A 96 14.87 -0.02 -10.36
N ASP A 97 15.80 -0.94 -10.23
CA ASP A 97 15.71 -2.27 -10.84
C ASP A 97 14.77 -3.21 -10.06
N LYS A 98 14.71 -3.06 -8.73
CA LYS A 98 14.00 -3.94 -7.82
C LYS A 98 13.10 -3.14 -6.88
N PHE A 99 12.14 -3.83 -6.28
CA PHE A 99 11.41 -3.27 -5.15
C PHE A 99 12.31 -3.19 -3.92
N THR A 100 12.20 -2.09 -3.20
CA THR A 100 12.63 -2.00 -1.80
C THR A 100 11.49 -2.49 -0.92
N VAL A 101 11.80 -3.33 0.06
CA VAL A 101 10.82 -3.93 0.97
C VAL A 101 11.05 -3.38 2.38
N TYR A 102 9.99 -2.87 2.99
CA TYR A 102 9.99 -2.34 4.34
C TYR A 102 9.06 -3.18 5.22
N ASN A 103 9.62 -3.84 6.23
CA ASN A 103 8.86 -4.46 7.31
C ASN A 103 8.70 -3.39 8.40
N LEU A 104 7.49 -2.85 8.58
CA LEU A 104 7.35 -1.54 9.23
C LEU A 104 7.49 -1.59 10.75
N LEU A 105 7.15 -2.72 11.37
CA LEU A 105 7.01 -2.87 12.82
C LEU A 105 7.48 -4.24 13.36
N SER A 106 8.26 -4.98 12.58
CA SER A 106 8.97 -6.17 13.06
C SER A 106 10.30 -5.71 13.69
N GLU A 107 10.43 -5.77 15.01
CA GLU A 107 11.74 -5.68 15.70
C GLU A 107 12.57 -6.95 15.48
#